data_AF-A0A9P5P1A2-F1
#
_entry.id   AF-A0A9P5P1A2-F1
#
_cell.length_a   1.000
_cell.length_b   1.000
_cell.length_c   1.000
_cell.angle_alpha   90.00
_cell.angle_beta   90.00
_cell.angle_gamma   90.00
#
_symmetry.space_group_name_H-M   'P 1'
#
loop_
_entity.id
_entity.type
_entity.pdbx_description
1 polymer ?
#
loop_
_entity_poly.entity_id
_entity_poly.type
_entity_poly.pdbx_seq_one_letter_code
_entity_poly.pdbx_strand_id
1 'polypeptide(L)'
;MQRSFLRTFLFLAGLNYVSAQFNFFENMFGHQQHHQQQHRSAASQWAAYSDSVSCSQYLCPETLDCVAKPVDCPCPNPEDIRCIVPDTEVDVEGATVMCTRGHNDCTEVEKLMKRGVKPKKK
;
A
#
# COMPACT_ATOMS: atom_id res chain seq x y z
N MET A 1 55.36 -36.61 5.21
CA MET A 1 54.77 -35.34 5.72
C MET A 1 54.62 -34.23 4.66
N GLN A 2 55.58 -34.02 3.75
CA GLN A 2 55.56 -32.96 2.72
C GLN A 2 54.31 -32.95 1.79
N ARG A 3 53.77 -34.11 1.42
CA ARG A 3 52.61 -34.24 0.54
C ARG A 3 51.29 -33.75 1.16
N SER A 4 51.19 -33.77 2.48
CA SER A 4 50.00 -33.28 3.20
C SER A 4 49.97 -31.75 3.20
N PHE A 5 51.12 -31.11 3.48
CA PHE A 5 51.25 -29.66 3.48
C PHE A 5 50.96 -29.04 2.11
N LEU A 6 51.38 -29.69 1.02
CA LEU A 6 51.12 -29.21 -0.34
C LEU A 6 49.62 -29.19 -0.67
N ARG A 7 48.85 -30.18 -0.19
CA ARG A 7 47.40 -30.25 -0.38
C ARG A 7 46.66 -29.20 0.44
N THR A 8 47.08 -28.97 1.68
CA THR A 8 46.50 -27.94 2.54
C THR A 8 46.75 -26.54 1.99
N PHE A 9 47.96 -26.28 1.46
CA PHE A 9 48.31 -25.00 0.87
C PHE A 9 47.54 -24.70 -0.42
N LEU A 10 47.32 -25.71 -1.26
CA LEU A 10 46.53 -25.59 -2.50
C LEU A 10 45.04 -25.33 -2.23
N PHE A 11 44.51 -25.83 -1.11
CA PHE A 11 43.12 -25.59 -0.68
C PHE A 11 42.93 -24.17 -0.11
N LEU A 12 43.90 -23.66 0.64
CA LEU A 12 43.89 -22.29 1.19
C LEU A 12 44.07 -21.21 0.11
N ALA A 13 44.79 -21.50 -0.97
CA ALA A 13 44.99 -20.56 -2.08
C ALA A 13 43.71 -20.33 -2.93
N GLY A 14 42.78 -21.29 -2.97
CA GLY A 14 41.54 -21.19 -3.76
C GLY A 14 40.44 -20.32 -3.14
N LEU A 15 40.51 -20.04 -1.83
CA LEU A 15 39.46 -19.31 -1.10
C LEU A 15 39.50 -17.78 -1.31
N ASN A 16 40.56 -17.24 -1.91
CA ASN A 16 40.70 -15.79 -2.13
C ASN A 16 40.11 -15.30 -3.47
N TYR A 17 39.54 -16.19 -4.29
CA TYR A 17 39.01 -15.85 -5.62
C TYR A 17 37.49 -15.62 -5.68
N VAL A 18 36.81 -15.45 -4.54
CA VAL A 18 35.41 -14.99 -4.52
C VAL A 18 35.40 -13.47 -4.28
N SER A 19 35.93 -12.71 -5.24
CA SER A 19 35.57 -11.29 -5.34
C SER A 19 34.19 -11.21 -5.99
N ALA A 20 33.19 -10.77 -5.24
CA ALA A 20 31.84 -10.60 -5.73
C ALA A 20 31.81 -9.47 -6.80
N GLN A 21 31.91 -9.82 -8.09
CA GLN A 21 31.73 -8.89 -9.21
C GLN A 21 30.23 -8.52 -9.39
N PHE A 22 29.58 -7.98 -8.36
CA PHE A 22 28.26 -7.35 -8.54
C PHE A 22 28.43 -5.87 -8.92
N ASN A 23 29.12 -5.61 -10.03
CA ASN A 23 29.26 -4.27 -10.62
C ASN A 23 27.91 -3.73 -11.18
N PHE A 24 26.83 -4.48 -10.98
CA PHE A 24 25.45 -4.12 -11.32
C PHE A 24 24.88 -3.04 -10.40
N PHE A 25 25.12 -3.14 -9.10
CA PHE A 25 24.55 -2.20 -8.12
C PHE A 25 25.23 -0.84 -8.21
N GLU A 26 26.55 -0.79 -8.40
CA GLU A 26 27.32 0.45 -8.49
C GLU A 26 26.86 1.34 -9.65
N ASN A 27 26.53 0.73 -10.79
CA ASN A 27 26.02 1.44 -11.95
C ASN A 27 24.53 1.84 -11.82
N MET A 28 23.74 1.13 -10.98
CA MET A 28 22.37 1.55 -10.66
C MET A 28 22.30 2.68 -9.63
N PHE A 29 23.21 2.71 -8.65
CA PHE A 29 23.22 3.76 -7.62
C PHE A 29 23.91 5.06 -8.10
N GLY A 30 24.84 4.98 -9.04
CA GLY A 30 25.54 6.17 -9.58
C GLY A 30 24.72 7.05 -10.53
N HIS A 31 23.66 6.53 -11.15
CA HIS A 31 22.85 7.26 -12.14
C HIS A 31 21.59 7.95 -11.55
N GLN A 32 21.39 7.88 -10.23
CA GLN A 32 20.18 8.41 -9.57
C GLN A 32 20.30 9.88 -9.12
N GLN A 33 21.31 10.65 -9.56
CA GLN A 33 21.44 12.06 -9.17
C GLN A 33 20.54 13.04 -9.94
N HIS A 34 19.78 12.60 -10.96
CA HIS A 34 18.96 13.53 -11.78
C HIS A 34 17.44 13.26 -11.83
N HIS A 35 16.91 12.33 -11.04
CA HIS A 35 15.45 12.13 -10.92
C HIS A 35 14.94 12.37 -9.50
N GLN A 36 15.27 13.54 -8.96
CA GLN A 36 14.61 14.07 -7.76
C GLN A 36 13.19 14.61 -8.06
N GLN A 37 12.48 14.00 -9.01
CA GLN A 37 11.03 14.17 -9.12
C GLN A 37 10.36 13.31 -8.05
N GLN A 38 10.44 13.82 -6.83
CA GLN A 38 9.33 13.88 -5.89
C GLN A 38 8.32 12.72 -5.98
N HIS A 39 8.78 11.51 -5.65
CA HIS A 39 7.86 10.42 -5.30
C HIS A 39 7.29 10.73 -3.91
N ARG A 40 6.42 11.76 -3.85
CA ARG A 40 5.65 12.09 -2.65
C ARG A 40 4.81 10.87 -2.32
N SER A 41 4.99 10.32 -1.13
CA SER A 41 4.15 9.25 -0.61
C SER A 41 2.66 9.64 -0.71
N ALA A 42 1.77 8.66 -0.86
CA ALA A 42 0.32 8.92 -0.94
C ALA A 42 -0.16 9.81 0.21
N ALA A 43 0.38 9.61 1.43
CA ALA A 43 0.10 10.46 2.59
C ALA A 43 0.52 11.94 2.38
N SER A 44 1.68 12.19 1.79
CA SER A 44 2.15 13.57 1.50
C SER A 44 1.41 14.24 0.34
N GLN A 45 0.82 13.47 -0.57
CA GLN A 45 -0.09 14.01 -1.59
C GLN A 45 -1.44 14.38 -0.97
N TRP A 46 -1.99 13.51 -0.13
CA TRP A 46 -3.26 13.78 0.57
C TRP A 46 -3.16 15.03 1.47
N ALA A 47 -2.07 15.19 2.22
CA ALA A 47 -1.85 16.38 3.06
C ALA A 47 -1.91 17.68 2.24
N ALA A 48 -1.30 17.70 1.05
CA ALA A 48 -1.33 18.87 0.18
C ALA A 48 -2.75 19.19 -0.33
N TYR A 49 -3.56 18.16 -0.63
CA TYR A 49 -4.95 18.35 -1.05
C TYR A 49 -5.86 18.77 0.10
N SER A 50 -5.71 18.16 1.29
CA SER A 50 -6.49 18.53 2.47
C SER A 50 -6.25 19.98 2.90
N ASP A 51 -5.00 20.44 2.81
CA ASP A 51 -4.64 21.84 3.14
C ASP A 51 -5.21 22.84 2.12
N SER A 52 -5.44 22.40 0.88
CA SER A 52 -5.98 23.25 -0.19
C SER A 52 -7.50 23.45 -0.12
N VAL A 53 -8.22 22.62 0.64
CA VAL A 53 -9.69 22.64 0.74
C VAL A 53 -10.11 23.07 2.15
N SER A 54 -10.83 24.17 2.26
CA SER A 54 -11.40 24.64 3.52
C SER A 54 -12.66 23.85 3.89
N CYS A 55 -12.49 22.72 4.59
CA CYS A 55 -13.59 21.89 5.12
C CYS A 55 -13.47 21.76 6.64
N SER A 56 -14.55 22.05 7.38
CA SER A 56 -14.59 21.92 8.84
C SER A 56 -15.23 20.62 9.33
N GLN A 57 -15.73 19.80 8.41
CA GLN A 57 -16.39 18.52 8.67
C GLN A 57 -15.51 17.39 8.12
N TYR A 58 -16.10 16.43 7.40
CA TYR A 58 -15.36 15.34 6.77
C TYR A 58 -15.04 15.68 5.31
N LEU A 59 -13.77 15.59 4.95
CA LEU A 59 -13.32 15.74 3.57
C LEU A 59 -13.18 14.35 2.92
N CYS A 60 -13.98 14.09 1.89
CA CYS A 60 -13.93 12.83 1.15
C CYS A 60 -12.57 12.68 0.42
N PRO A 61 -11.80 11.62 0.67
CA PRO A 61 -10.44 11.49 0.14
C PRO A 61 -10.37 11.31 -1.38
N GLU A 62 -11.43 10.75 -1.99
CA GLU A 62 -11.45 10.48 -3.43
C GLU A 62 -12.05 11.64 -4.24
N THR A 63 -13.12 12.27 -3.75
CA THR A 63 -13.83 13.33 -4.48
C THR A 63 -13.50 14.74 -4.02
N LEU A 64 -12.86 14.89 -2.85
CA LEU A 64 -12.60 16.17 -2.17
C LEU A 64 -13.86 16.95 -1.79
N ASP A 65 -15.01 16.27 -1.67
CA ASP A 65 -16.25 16.86 -1.18
C ASP A 65 -16.23 17.02 0.34
N CYS A 66 -16.78 18.15 0.83
CA CYS A 66 -16.95 18.39 2.25
C CYS A 66 -18.36 17.96 2.68
N VAL A 67 -18.44 16.91 3.49
CA VAL A 67 -19.70 16.29 3.93
C VAL A 67 -19.75 16.17 5.46
N ALA A 68 -20.95 15.91 6.00
CA ALA A 68 -21.14 15.82 7.45
C ALA A 68 -20.48 14.56 8.04
N LYS A 69 -20.57 13.42 7.35
CA LYS A 69 -20.09 12.12 7.83
C LYS A 69 -19.46 11.30 6.68
N PRO A 70 -18.54 10.37 6.97
CA PRO A 70 -17.91 9.53 5.94
C PRO A 70 -18.91 8.77 5.06
N VAL A 71 -20.03 8.33 5.65
CA VAL A 71 -21.10 7.62 4.94
C VAL A 71 -21.75 8.47 3.83
N ASP A 72 -21.66 9.79 3.91
CA ASP A 72 -22.26 10.73 2.96
C ASP A 72 -21.37 10.99 1.73
N CYS A 73 -20.17 10.42 1.66
CA CYS A 73 -19.29 10.62 0.52
C CYS A 73 -19.91 10.08 -0.78
N PRO A 74 -19.91 10.88 -1.87
CA PRO A 74 -20.37 10.42 -3.16
C PRO A 74 -19.32 9.53 -3.85
N CYS A 75 -19.77 8.71 -4.79
CA CYS A 75 -18.87 7.96 -5.66
C CYS A 75 -18.27 8.87 -6.74
N PRO A 76 -16.99 8.69 -7.10
CA PRO A 76 -16.31 9.55 -8.08
C PRO A 76 -16.91 9.41 -9.48
N ASN A 77 -17.42 8.22 -9.83
CA ASN A 77 -18.12 8.00 -11.10
C ASN A 77 -19.65 7.99 -10.86
N PRO A 78 -20.43 8.66 -11.71
CA PRO A 78 -21.88 8.73 -11.57
C PRO A 78 -22.60 7.40 -11.84
N GLU A 79 -21.91 6.46 -12.47
CA GLU A 79 -22.43 5.12 -12.77
C GLU A 79 -22.26 4.14 -11.60
N ASP A 80 -21.43 4.51 -10.63
CA ASP A 80 -21.15 3.68 -9.47
C ASP A 80 -22.20 3.93 -8.37
N ILE A 81 -22.61 2.86 -7.71
CA ILE A 81 -23.47 2.89 -6.54
C ILE A 81 -22.63 2.82 -5.27
N ARG A 82 -23.06 3.56 -4.23
CA ARG A 82 -22.42 3.54 -2.91
C ARG A 82 -22.87 2.31 -2.11
N CYS A 83 -21.91 1.56 -1.59
CA CYS A 83 -22.15 0.46 -0.65
C CYS A 83 -21.63 0.88 0.74
N ILE A 84 -22.48 0.82 1.75
CA ILE A 84 -22.10 1.17 3.12
C ILE A 84 -21.50 -0.07 3.79
N VAL A 85 -20.25 0.04 4.24
CA VAL A 85 -19.52 -0.98 4.97
C VAL A 85 -19.43 -0.55 6.43
N PRO A 86 -20.27 -1.10 7.31
CA PRO A 86 -20.23 -0.77 8.73
C PRO A 86 -18.98 -1.38 9.37
N ASP A 87 -18.22 -0.56 10.10
CA ASP A 87 -17.02 -1.01 10.83
C ASP A 87 -17.40 -1.91 12.04
N THR A 88 -18.57 -1.64 12.61
CA THR A 88 -19.19 -2.48 13.64
C THR A 88 -20.68 -2.63 13.36
N GLU A 89 -21.31 -3.68 13.85
CA GLU A 89 -22.74 -3.94 13.59
C GLU A 89 -23.68 -2.84 14.13
N VAL A 90 -23.18 -1.93 14.96
CA VAL A 90 -23.96 -0.90 15.65
C VAL A 90 -23.72 0.50 15.07
N ASP A 91 -22.55 0.76 14.50
CA ASP A 91 -22.16 2.10 14.05
C ASP A 91 -22.15 2.21 12.52
N VAL A 92 -23.22 2.79 11.99
CA VAL A 92 -23.38 3.15 10.57
C VAL A 92 -22.90 4.58 10.28
N GLU A 93 -22.64 5.40 11.29
CA GLU A 93 -22.24 6.79 11.10
C GLU A 93 -20.74 6.91 10.80
N GLY A 94 -19.94 6.06 11.43
CA GLY A 94 -18.52 5.86 11.11
C GLY A 94 -18.25 4.93 9.93
N ALA A 95 -19.29 4.43 9.25
CA ALA A 95 -19.14 3.42 8.20
C ALA A 95 -18.30 3.91 7.01
N THR A 96 -17.50 3.01 6.47
CA THR A 96 -16.74 3.22 5.24
C THR A 96 -17.66 3.08 4.03
N VAL A 97 -17.48 3.90 3.00
CA VAL A 97 -18.20 3.78 1.72
C VAL A 97 -17.31 3.09 0.69
N MET A 98 -17.87 2.12 -0.03
CA MET A 98 -17.22 1.46 -1.15
C MET A 98 -18.08 1.61 -2.41
N CYS A 99 -17.48 2.10 -3.49
CA CYS A 99 -18.18 2.32 -4.76
C CYS A 99 -18.07 1.09 -5.67
N THR A 100 -19.19 0.68 -6.26
CA THR A 100 -19.28 -0.49 -7.16
C THR A 100 -20.19 -0.18 -8.33
N ARG A 101 -19.96 -0.79 -9.50
CA ARG A 101 -20.76 -0.50 -10.71
C ARG A 101 -21.99 -1.40 -10.86
N GLY A 102 -21.96 -2.60 -10.27
CA GLY A 102 -23.03 -3.58 -10.40
C GLY A 102 -24.08 -3.45 -9.29
N HIS A 103 -25.36 -3.57 -9.67
CA HIS A 103 -26.48 -3.53 -8.73
C HIS A 103 -26.41 -4.58 -7.61
N ASN A 104 -25.76 -5.72 -7.87
CA ASN A 104 -25.64 -6.82 -6.90
C ASN A 104 -24.30 -6.82 -6.14
N ASP A 105 -23.37 -5.94 -6.50
CA ASP A 105 -22.00 -5.95 -5.99
C ASP A 105 -21.97 -5.55 -4.51
N CYS A 106 -22.83 -4.62 -4.08
CA CYS A 106 -22.96 -4.27 -2.66
C CYS A 106 -23.32 -5.48 -1.78
N THR A 107 -24.15 -6.41 -2.29
CA THR A 107 -24.49 -7.63 -1.54
C THR A 107 -23.28 -8.55 -1.41
N GLU A 108 -22.42 -8.60 -2.43
CA GLU A 108 -21.17 -9.35 -2.36
C GLU A 108 -20.20 -8.73 -1.36
N VAL A 109 -20.03 -7.40 -1.39
CA VAL A 109 -19.24 -6.66 -0.40
C VAL A 109 -19.72 -6.96 1.02
N GLU A 110 -21.02 -6.86 1.28
CA GLU A 110 -21.60 -7.15 2.59
C GLU A 110 -21.33 -8.61 3.03
N LYS A 111 -21.45 -9.57 2.11
CA LYS A 111 -21.12 -10.98 2.37
C LYS A 111 -19.64 -11.17 2.71
N LEU A 112 -18.74 -10.48 1.99
CA LEU A 112 -17.29 -10.55 2.24
C LEU A 112 -16.93 -9.96 3.60
N MET A 113 -17.55 -8.84 3.98
CA MET A 113 -17.35 -8.22 5.29
C MET A 113 -17.78 -9.16 6.41
N LYS A 114 -18.98 -9.76 6.33
CA LYS A 114 -19.46 -10.76 7.32
C LYS A 114 -18.56 -12.00 7.41
N ARG A 115 -17.88 -12.38 6.33
CA ARG A 115 -16.92 -13.50 6.33
C ARG A 115 -15.61 -13.13 7.03
N GLY A 116 -15.11 -11.92 6.83
CA GLY A 116 -13.87 -11.42 7.46
C GLY A 116 -14.00 -11.18 8.96
N VAL A 117 -15.21 -10.86 9.44
CA VAL A 117 -15.50 -10.59 10.86
C VAL A 117 -15.59 -11.87 11.72
N LYS A 118 -15.57 -13.08 11.13
CA LYS A 118 -15.66 -14.31 11.94
C LYS A 118 -14.54 -14.37 12.99
N PRO A 119 -14.86 -14.45 14.30
CA PRO A 119 -13.84 -14.53 15.32
C PRO A 119 -13.02 -15.80 15.09
N LYS A 120 -11.69 -15.68 15.08
CA LYS A 120 -10.81 -16.84 15.17
C LYS A 120 -11.20 -17.59 16.45
N LYS A 121 -11.88 -18.73 16.32
CA LYS A 121 -12.07 -19.66 17.42
C LYS A 121 -10.69 -20.04 17.92
N LYS A 122 -10.41 -19.67 19.18
CA LYS A 122 -9.22 -20.08 19.92
C LYS A 122 -9.36 -21.54 20.32
#